data_AF-A0A4R7CXC1-F1
#
_entry.id   AF-A0A4R7CXC1-F1
#
_cell.length_a   1.000
_cell.length_b   1.000
_cell.length_c   1.000
_cell.angle_alpha   90.00
_cell.angle_beta   90.00
_cell.angle_gamma   90.00
#
_symmetry.space_group_name_H-M   'P 1'
#
loop_
_entity.id
_entity.type
_entity.pdbx_description
1 polymer ?
#
loop_
_entity_poly.entity_id
_entity_poly.type
_entity_poly.pdbx_seq_one_letter_code
_entity_poly.pdbx_strand_id
1 'polypeptide(L)'
;MKIIIDAKSLLIGALIASVAFLSMGNKSQTTNDTGKFQTQIRDNIVIITNTQNGDYIIATDRFDVNKNRWISGEFNKSFRGEKSR
;
A
#
# COMPACT_ATOMS: atom_id res chain seq x y z
N MET A 1 25.16 -31.18 36.32
CA MET A 1 25.70 -29.90 35.81
C MET A 1 24.98 -28.75 36.50
N LYS A 2 25.69 -27.77 37.05
CA LYS A 2 25.10 -26.52 37.57
C LYS A 2 25.48 -25.40 36.61
N ILE A 3 24.51 -24.82 35.90
CA ILE A 3 24.73 -23.68 35.02
C ILE A 3 24.76 -22.45 35.93
N ILE A 4 25.95 -21.87 36.11
CA ILE A 4 26.13 -20.64 36.88
C ILE A 4 26.04 -19.51 35.85
N ILE A 5 24.90 -18.83 35.84
CA ILE A 5 24.70 -17.66 34.99
C ILE A 5 25.24 -16.45 35.76
N ASP A 6 26.41 -15.96 35.34
CA ASP A 6 26.92 -14.68 35.81
C ASP A 6 26.03 -13.54 35.26
N ALA A 7 25.60 -12.65 36.14
CA ALA A 7 24.74 -11.52 35.80
C ALA A 7 25.35 -10.63 34.70
N LYS A 8 26.69 -10.56 34.61
CA LYS A 8 27.37 -9.84 33.54
C LYS A 8 27.13 -10.49 32.16
N SER A 9 27.23 -11.80 32.09
CA SER A 9 26.98 -12.57 30.86
C SER A 9 25.51 -12.49 30.44
N LEU A 10 24.59 -12.46 31.40
CA LEU A 10 23.16 -12.26 31.14
C LEU A 10 22.88 -10.89 30.52
N LEU A 11 23.49 -9.82 31.06
CA LEU A 11 23.34 -8.46 30.55
C LEU A 11 23.92 -8.30 29.14
N ILE A 12 25.08 -8.89 28.87
CA ILE A 12 25.70 -8.87 27.55
C ILE A 12 24.81 -9.61 26.54
N GLY A 13 24.29 -10.78 26.91
CA GLY A 13 23.35 -11.54 26.07
C GLY A 13 22.07 -10.77 25.77
N ALA A 14 21.50 -10.10 26.76
CA ALA A 14 20.29 -9.28 26.61
C ALA A 14 20.51 -8.07 25.69
N LEU A 15 21.67 -7.42 25.77
CA LEU A 15 22.05 -6.30 24.89
C LEU A 15 22.20 -6.75 23.42
N ILE A 16 22.81 -7.91 23.18
CA ILE A 16 22.96 -8.43 21.81
C ILE A 16 21.59 -8.80 21.23
N ALA A 17 20.73 -9.44 22.03
CA ALA A 17 19.39 -9.82 21.60
C ALA A 17 18.52 -8.59 21.27
N SER A 18 18.57 -7.54 22.10
CA SER A 18 17.78 -6.32 21.86
C SER A 18 18.19 -5.60 20.57
N VAL A 19 19.48 -5.55 20.24
CA VAL A 19 19.96 -4.99 18.97
C VAL A 19 19.45 -5.80 17.77
N ALA A 20 19.40 -7.13 17.87
CA ALA A 20 18.83 -7.99 16.82
C ALA A 20 17.31 -7.79 16.65
N PHE A 21 16.56 -7.60 17.74
CA PHE A 21 15.14 -7.27 17.66
C PHE A 21 14.88 -5.89 17.06
N LEU A 22 15.73 -4.90 17.35
CA LEU A 22 15.63 -3.56 16.79
C LEU A 22 16.02 -3.50 15.31
N SER A 23 16.98 -4.33 14.86
CA SER A 23 17.37 -4.41 13.44
C SER A 23 16.35 -5.15 12.57
N MET A 24 15.49 -5.98 13.17
CA MET A 24 14.29 -6.53 12.53
C MET A 24 13.11 -5.53 12.52
N GLY A 25 13.32 -4.31 13.00
CA GLY A 25 12.33 -3.24 13.04
C GLY A 25 11.71 -2.98 11.67
N ASN A 26 10.40 -3.25 11.59
CA ASN A 26 9.46 -2.90 10.54
C ASN A 26 10.09 -2.66 9.16
N LYS A 27 10.09 -3.71 8.33
CA LYS A 27 9.80 -3.51 6.91
C LYS A 27 8.37 -2.99 6.82
N SER A 28 8.18 -1.69 7.11
CA SER A 28 7.09 -0.96 6.51
C SER A 28 7.36 -1.12 5.02
N GLN A 29 6.66 -2.06 4.39
CA GLN A 29 6.36 -1.94 2.98
C GLN A 29 5.65 -0.59 2.89
N THR A 30 6.42 0.47 2.68
CA THR A 30 5.99 1.45 1.70
C THR A 30 5.76 0.60 0.47
N THR A 31 4.50 0.23 0.27
CA THR A 31 3.96 -0.18 -1.01
C THR A 31 4.20 1.01 -1.92
N ASN A 32 5.47 1.20 -2.30
CA ASN A 32 5.85 1.93 -3.49
C ASN A 32 5.35 1.04 -4.61
N ASP A 33 4.03 1.11 -4.78
CA ASP A 33 3.26 0.57 -5.87
C ASP A 33 3.59 1.42 -7.09
N THR A 34 4.88 1.53 -7.40
CA THR A 34 5.45 2.22 -8.56
C THR A 34 5.28 1.33 -9.80
N GLY A 35 4.22 0.53 -9.82
CA GLY A 35 3.75 -0.14 -11.01
C GLY A 35 3.19 0.89 -11.99
N LYS A 36 3.16 0.52 -13.26
CA LYS A 36 2.49 1.32 -14.30
C LYS A 36 1.02 1.58 -13.93
N PHE A 37 0.39 0.67 -13.19
CA PHE A 37 -0.99 0.79 -12.76
C PHE A 37 -1.06 0.73 -11.24
N GLN A 38 -1.78 1.68 -10.65
CA GLN A 38 -2.10 1.71 -9.22
C GLN A 38 -3.60 1.43 -9.06
N THR A 39 -3.95 0.55 -8.14
CA THR A 39 -5.36 0.24 -7.85
C THR A 39 -5.73 0.80 -6.48
N GLN A 40 -6.80 1.60 -6.42
CA GLN A 40 -7.38 2.12 -5.20
C GLN A 40 -8.82 1.63 -5.08
N ILE A 41 -9.15 1.07 -3.91
CA ILE A 41 -10.49 0.58 -3.59
C ILE A 41 -10.97 1.41 -2.41
N ARG A 42 -12.11 2.11 -2.57
CA ARG A 42 -12.74 2.86 -1.50
C ARG A 42 -14.25 2.73 -1.58
N ASP A 43 -14.86 2.47 -0.44
CA ASP A 43 -16.29 2.17 -0.28
C ASP A 43 -16.67 1.05 -1.27
N ASN A 44 -17.35 1.40 -2.36
CA ASN A 44 -17.82 0.48 -3.37
C ASN A 44 -17.35 0.85 -4.79
N ILE A 45 -16.23 1.58 -4.85
CA ILE A 45 -15.62 2.05 -6.10
C ILE A 45 -14.22 1.48 -6.21
N VAL A 46 -13.92 0.90 -7.36
CA VAL A 46 -12.57 0.46 -7.75
C VAL A 46 -12.05 1.44 -8.78
N ILE A 47 -10.88 2.02 -8.52
CA ILE A 47 -10.18 2.94 -9.43
C ILE A 47 -8.83 2.33 -9.77
N ILE A 48 -8.57 2.13 -11.06
CA ILE A 48 -7.27 1.72 -11.57
C ILE A 48 -6.71 2.90 -12.35
N THR A 49 -5.54 3.41 -11.95
CA THR A 49 -4.91 4.58 -12.56
C THR A 49 -3.55 4.20 -13.14
N ASN A 50 -3.30 4.57 -14.40
CA ASN A 50 -1.98 4.54 -15.00
C ASN A 50 -1.16 5.70 -14.44
N THR A 51 -0.13 5.37 -13.66
CA THR A 51 0.70 6.35 -12.94
C THR A 51 1.58 7.18 -13.88
N GLN A 52 1.75 6.76 -15.14
CA GLN A 52 2.61 7.44 -16.11
C GLN A 52 1.90 8.60 -16.84
N ASN A 53 0.61 8.45 -17.13
CA ASN A 53 -0.16 9.42 -17.93
C ASN A 53 -1.48 9.87 -17.29
N GLY A 54 -1.86 9.26 -16.16
CA GLY A 54 -3.09 9.57 -15.43
C GLY A 54 -4.34 8.91 -15.99
N ASP A 55 -4.26 8.10 -17.06
CA ASP A 55 -5.45 7.39 -17.56
C ASP A 55 -6.04 6.50 -16.48
N TYR A 56 -7.35 6.38 -16.44
CA TYR A 56 -8.02 5.66 -15.36
C TYR A 56 -9.16 4.79 -15.86
N ILE A 57 -9.48 3.77 -15.06
CA ILE A 57 -10.68 2.96 -15.21
C ILE A 57 -11.38 2.87 -13.85
N ILE A 58 -12.68 3.17 -13.83
CA ILE A 58 -13.52 3.17 -12.64
C ILE A 58 -14.58 2.09 -12.78
N ALA A 59 -14.76 1.28 -11.74
CA ALA A 59 -15.94 0.45 -11.56
C ALA A 59 -16.69 0.91 -10.31
N THR A 60 -18.01 1.07 -10.43
CA THR A 60 -18.90 1.39 -9.31
C THR A 60 -19.87 0.24 -9.09
N ASP A 61 -20.18 -0.08 -7.85
CA ASP A 61 -21.23 -1.03 -7.47
C ASP A 61 -22.65 -0.64 -7.91
N ARG A 62 -22.87 0.62 -8.31
CA ARG A 62 -24.22 1.19 -8.52
C ARG A 62 -24.93 0.80 -9.81
N PHE A 63 -24.47 -0.20 -10.54
CA PHE A 63 -25.16 -0.60 -11.78
C PHE A 63 -25.31 -2.12 -11.88
N ASP A 64 -26.58 -2.51 -12.04
CA ASP A 64 -27.13 -3.79 -12.49
C ASP A 64 -26.27 -5.03 -12.23
N VAL A 65 -26.77 -5.96 -11.42
CA VAL A 65 -26.13 -7.20 -10.95
C VAL A 65 -25.55 -8.06 -12.10
N ASN A 66 -25.97 -7.80 -13.34
CA ASN A 66 -25.52 -8.50 -14.55
C ASN A 66 -24.54 -7.71 -15.43
N LYS A 67 -24.17 -6.46 -15.08
CA LYS A 67 -23.26 -5.62 -15.89
C LYS A 67 -22.36 -4.76 -15.00
N ASN A 68 -21.23 -5.32 -14.59
CA ASN A 68 -20.10 -4.53 -14.11
C ASN A 68 -19.58 -3.65 -15.25
N ARG A 69 -20.05 -2.40 -15.29
CA ARG A 69 -19.64 -1.43 -16.32
C ARG A 69 -18.38 -0.72 -15.86
N TRP A 70 -17.27 -1.07 -16.49
CA TRP A 70 -16.01 -0.34 -16.37
C TRP A 70 -16.08 0.95 -17.20
N ILE A 71 -15.78 2.08 -16.57
CA ILE A 71 -15.73 3.40 -17.21
C ILE A 71 -14.26 3.78 -17.35
N SER A 72 -13.75 3.85 -18.57
CA SER A 72 -12.39 4.33 -18.85
C SER A 72 -12.37 5.81 -19.23
N GLY A 73 -11.28 6.50 -18.91
CA GLY A 73 -11.09 7.91 -19.25
C GLY A 73 -9.64 8.37 -19.16
N GLU A 74 -9.36 9.49 -19.83
CA GLU A 74 -8.08 10.19 -19.73
C GLU A 74 -8.22 11.31 -18.68
N PHE A 75 -7.31 11.37 -17.71
CA PHE A 75 -7.37 12.37 -16.65
C PHE A 75 -7.37 13.80 -17.18
N ASN A 76 -6.47 14.11 -18.12
CA ASN A 76 -6.31 15.47 -18.65
C ASN A 76 -7.57 15.99 -19.38
N LYS A 77 -8.31 15.11 -20.06
CA LYS A 77 -9.57 15.48 -20.74
C LYS A 77 -10.69 15.68 -19.74
N SER A 78 -10.75 14.82 -18.71
CA SER A 78 -11.80 14.84 -17.69
C SER A 78 -11.64 16.04 -16.74
N PHE A 79 -10.41 16.34 -16.33
CA PHE A 79 -10.09 17.45 -15.43
C PHE A 79 -10.34 18.83 -16.06
N ARG A 80 -10.11 18.98 -17.38
CA ARG A 80 -10.35 20.25 -18.08
C ARG A 80 -11.84 20.58 -18.23
N GLY A 81 -12.72 19.59 -18.18
CA GLY A 81 -14.16 19.77 -18.32
C GLY A 81 -14.83 20.48 -17.15
N GLU A 82 -14.17 20.58 -15.99
CA GLU A 82 -14.77 21.09 -14.75
C GLU A 82 -14.49 22.58 -14.48
N LYS A 83 -13.61 23.23 -15.27
CA LYS A 83 -13.31 24.67 -15.16
C LYS A 83 -14.23 25.59 -15.98
N SER A 84 -15.33 25.07 -16.53
CA SER A 84 -16.25 25.87 -17.34
C SER A 84 -17.70 25.54 -17.03
N ARG A 85 -18.15 25.87 -15.81
CA ARG A 85 -19.56 26.12 -15.48
C ARG A 85 -19.65 27.01 -14.26
#